data_AF-A0A971CV89-F1
#
_entry.id   AF-A0A971CV89-F1
#
_cell.length_a   1.000
_cell.length_b   1.000
_cell.length_c   1.000
_cell.angle_alpha   90.00
_cell.angle_beta   90.00
_cell.angle_gamma   90.00
#
_symmetry.space_group_name_H-M   'P 1'
#
loop_
_entity.id
_entity.type
_entity.pdbx_description
1 polymer ?
#
loop_
_entity_poly.entity_id
_entity_poly.type
_entity_poly.pdbx_seq_one_letter_code
_entity_poly.pdbx_strand_id
1 'polypeptide(L)' 'MRPMDELFAALGRSGFRGRFRLGAKEAAYLRQRGIETVLQHARQFIEDRLAAAEPANDGRQTPMRNHPVFIAQHAT' A
#
# COMPACT_ATOMS: atom_id res chain seq x y z
N MET A 1 18.99 -9.08 -6.67
CA MET A 1 17.73 -8.80 -5.95
C MET A 1 17.92 -9.25 -4.51
N ARG A 2 17.65 -8.42 -3.49
CA ARG A 2 17.78 -8.85 -2.09
C ARG A 2 16.77 -9.96 -1.78
N PRO A 3 17.11 -10.97 -0.95
CA PRO A 3 16.14 -11.93 -0.44
C PRO A 3 15.01 -11.22 0.31
N MET A 4 13.79 -11.75 0.18
CA MET A 4 12.60 -11.10 0.75
C MET A 4 12.68 -10.99 2.29
N ASP A 5 13.25 -11.99 2.95
CA ASP A 5 13.44 -11.99 4.40
C ASP A 5 14.40 -10.90 4.87
N GLU A 6 15.49 -10.67 4.13
CA GLU A 6 16.44 -9.59 4.42
C GLU A 6 15.78 -8.21 4.23
N LEU A 7 14.96 -8.07 3.18
CA LEU A 7 14.18 -6.86 2.94
C LEU A 7 13.20 -6.61 4.09
N PHE A 8 12.40 -7.60 4.48
CA PHE A 8 11.44 -7.45 5.57
C PHE A 8 12.10 -7.17 6.92
N ALA A 9 13.24 -7.81 7.21
CA ALA A 9 14.04 -7.50 8.39
C ALA A 9 14.54 -6.05 8.38
N ALA A 10 14.91 -5.51 7.21
CA ALA A 10 15.30 -4.11 7.07
C ALA A 10 14.14 -3.13 7.23
N LEU A 11 12.98 -3.42 6.62
CA LEU A 11 11.79 -2.59 6.74
C LEU A 11 11.25 -2.56 8.17
N GLY A 12 11.31 -3.69 8.88
CA GLY A 12 10.88 -3.81 10.28
C GLY A 12 11.68 -2.95 11.26
N ARG A 13 12.90 -2.52 10.91
CA ARG A 13 13.69 -1.57 11.75
C ARG A 13 13.14 -0.15 11.72
N SER A 14 12.30 0.20 10.75
CA SER A 14 11.70 1.53 10.66
C SER A 14 10.51 1.68 11.60
N GLY A 15 10.63 2.56 12.59
CA GLY A 15 9.52 2.92 13.49
C GLY A 15 8.32 3.53 12.77
N PHE A 16 8.50 4.10 11.58
CA PHE A 16 7.40 4.57 10.73
C PHE A 16 6.69 3.38 10.06
N ARG A 17 7.41 2.58 9.27
CA ARG A 17 6.84 1.46 8.50
C ARG A 17 6.22 0.39 9.38
N GLY A 18 6.86 0.09 10.52
CA GLY A 18 6.39 -0.92 11.47
C GLY A 18 5.05 -0.61 12.15
N ARG A 19 4.51 0.61 11.97
CA ARG A 19 3.19 1.00 12.50
C ARG A 19 2.05 0.61 11.56
N PHE A 20 2.33 0.35 10.29
CA PHE A 20 1.29 0.02 9.31
C PHE A 20 0.98 -1.47 9.37
N ARG A 21 -0.26 -1.79 9.73
CA ARG A 21 -0.81 -3.15 9.79
C ARG A 21 -2.24 -3.13 9.30
N LEU A 22 -2.70 -4.21 8.66
CA LEU A 22 -4.10 -4.33 8.29
C LEU A 22 -4.97 -4.39 9.56
N GLY A 23 -5.96 -3.51 9.63
CA GLY A 23 -7.02 -3.60 10.63
C GLY A 23 -8.01 -4.71 10.30
N ALA A 24 -8.96 -4.97 11.20
CA ALA A 24 -9.97 -6.02 11.00
C ALA A 24 -10.79 -5.82 9.72
N LYS A 25 -11.13 -4.57 9.40
CA LYS A 25 -11.92 -4.21 8.21
C LYS A 25 -11.14 -4.41 6.93
N GLU A 26 -9.89 -3.95 6.87
CA GLU A 26 -9.05 -4.10 5.68
C GLU A 26 -8.67 -5.57 5.46
N ALA A 27 -8.38 -6.31 6.52
CA ALA A 27 -8.13 -7.74 6.42
C ALA A 27 -9.37 -8.52 5.95
N ALA A 28 -10.57 -8.16 6.42
CA ALA A 28 -11.82 -8.74 5.92
C ALA A 28 -12.06 -8.39 4.46
N TYR A 29 -11.80 -7.14 4.05
CA TYR A 29 -11.93 -6.70 2.67
C TYR A 29 -10.99 -7.48 1.74
N LEU A 30 -9.71 -7.64 2.13
CA LEU A 30 -8.74 -8.42 1.38
C LEU A 30 -9.19 -9.87 1.22
N ARG A 31 -9.67 -10.50 2.30
CA ARG A 31 -10.21 -11.87 2.25
C ARG A 31 -11.44 -11.99 1.35
N GLN A 32 -12.34 -11.02 1.41
CA GLN A 32 -13.58 -11.03 0.63
C GLN A 32 -13.35 -10.81 -0.86
N ARG A 33 -12.45 -9.90 -1.24
CA ARG A 33 -12.19 -9.53 -2.64
C ARG A 33 -11.13 -10.39 -3.32
N GLY A 34 -10.22 -10.98 -2.54
CA GLY A 34 -9.07 -11.71 -3.05
C GLY A 34 -7.90 -10.80 -3.44
N ILE A 35 -6.70 -11.39 -3.46
CA ILE A 35 -5.45 -10.66 -3.70
C ILE A 35 -5.39 -10.06 -5.11
N GLU A 36 -5.89 -10.78 -6.14
CA GLU A 36 -5.85 -10.32 -7.53
C GLU A 36 -6.65 -9.03 -7.73
N THR A 37 -7.87 -8.97 -7.17
CA THR A 37 -8.71 -7.77 -7.20
C THR A 37 -8.03 -6.60 -6.50
N VAL A 38 -7.42 -6.84 -5.34
CA VAL A 38 -6.71 -5.79 -4.58
C VAL A 38 -5.48 -5.28 -5.33
N LEU A 39 -4.77 -6.15 -6.07
CA LEU A 39 -3.67 -5.74 -6.96
C LEU A 39 -4.17 -4.91 -8.14
N GLN A 40 -5.33 -5.24 -8.71
CA GLN A 40 -5.97 -4.40 -9.75
C GLN A 40 -6.31 -3.01 -9.20
N HIS A 41 -6.87 -2.92 -7.99
CA HIS A 41 -7.12 -1.63 -7.35
C HIS A 41 -5.82 -0.84 -7.16
N ALA A 42 -4.72 -1.49 -6.77
CA ALA A 42 -3.43 -0.84 -6.61
C ALA A 42 -2.94 -0.21 -7.93
N ARG A 43 -3.05 -0.96 -9.03
CA ARG A 43 -2.73 -0.43 -10.37
C ARG A 43 -3.59 0.79 -10.72
N GLN A 44 -4.91 0.66 -10.56
CA GLN A 44 -5.84 1.76 -10.85
C GLN A 44 -5.50 3.02 -10.04
N PHE A 45 -5.19 2.88 -8.76
CA PHE A 45 -4.82 4.05 -7.94
C PHE A 45 -3.54 4.72 -8.40
N ILE A 46 -2.54 3.96 -8.86
CA ILE A 46 -1.31 4.54 -9.40
C ILE A 46 -1.61 5.26 -10.71
N GLU A 47 -2.41 4.65 -11.59
CA GLU A 47 -2.81 5.24 -12.86
C GLU A 47 -3.58 6.56 -12.66
N ASP A 48 -4.62 6.54 -11.84
CA ASP A 48 -5.48 7.71 -11.64
C ASP A 48 -4.77 8.87 -10.93
N ARG A 49 -3.81 8.56 -10.05
CA ARG A 49 -3.24 9.55 -9.14
C ARG A 49 -1.84 9.99 -9.53
N LEU A 50 -1.02 9.10 -10.08
CA LEU A 50 0.42 9.33 -10.27
C LEU A 50 0.85 9.24 -11.74
N ALA A 51 0.00 8.80 -12.67
CA ALA A 51 0.43 8.64 -14.07
C ALA A 51 0.57 9.96 -14.83
N ALA A 52 -0.13 11.02 -14.42
CA ALA A 52 0.01 12.32 -15.05
C ALA A 52 1.41 12.91 -14.78
N ALA A 53 2.02 13.54 -15.78
CA ALA A 53 3.32 14.21 -15.62
C ALA A 53 3.27 15.36 -14.60
N GLU A 54 2.12 16.03 -14.49
CA GLU A 54 1.83 17.07 -13.50
C GLU A 54 0.56 16.70 -12.73
N PRO A 55 0.69 15.88 -11.67
CA PRO A 55 -0.47 15.41 -10.93
C PRO A 55 -1.16 16.55 -10.16
N ALA A 56 -2.50 16.63 -10.24
CA ALA A 56 -3.27 17.73 -9.66
C ALA A 56 -3.10 17.94 -8.14
N ASN A 57 -2.73 16.88 -7.40
CA ASN A 57 -2.52 16.91 -5.96
C ASN A 57 -1.13 16.36 -5.61
N ASP A 58 -0.10 16.90 -6.26
CA ASP A 58 1.29 16.52 -6.03
C ASP A 58 1.64 16.52 -4.52
N GLY A 59 2.22 15.41 -4.05
CA GLY A 59 2.55 15.18 -2.64
C GLY A 59 1.39 14.88 -1.68
N ARG A 60 0.11 14.96 -2.08
CA ARG A 60 -1.07 14.64 -1.21
C ARG A 60 -1.99 13.56 -1.78
N GLN A 61 -1.53 12.86 -2.81
CA GLN A 61 -2.36 11.94 -3.57
C GLN A 61 -2.65 10.61 -2.89
N THR A 62 -1.86 10.20 -1.91
CA THR A 62 -1.96 8.85 -1.36
C THR A 62 -2.64 8.83 0.01
N PRO A 63 -3.85 8.26 0.13
CA PRO A 63 -4.51 8.06 1.40
C PRO A 63 -3.70 7.10 2.28
N MET A 64 -3.93 7.16 3.58
CA MET A 64 -3.20 6.32 4.56
C MET A 64 -4.05 5.17 5.11
N ARG A 65 -5.37 5.18 4.92
CA ARG A 65 -6.34 4.30 5.62
C ARG A 65 -7.51 3.89 4.71
N ASN A 66 -8.36 2.98 5.20
CA ASN A 66 -9.64 2.54 4.61
C ASN A 66 -9.54 1.59 3.41
N HIS A 67 -8.34 1.30 2.91
CA HIS A 67 -8.14 0.26 1.89
C HIS A 67 -6.82 -0.48 2.15
N PRO A 68 -6.76 -1.82 1.94
CA PRO A 68 -5.52 -2.59 2.16
C PRO A 68 -4.32 -2.03 1.39
N VAL A 69 -4.53 -1.57 0.15
CA VAL A 69 -3.47 -0.98 -0.70
C VAL A 69 -2.83 0.23 -0.05
N PHE A 70 -3.64 1.14 0.51
CA PHE A 70 -3.13 2.36 1.13
C PHE A 70 -2.26 2.03 2.35
N ILE A 71 -2.68 1.06 3.16
CA ILE A 71 -1.87 0.61 4.29
C ILE A 71 -0.57 -0.04 3.80
N ALA A 72 -0.64 -0.89 2.78
CA ALA A 72 0.53 -1.59 2.24
C ALA A 72 1.55 -0.62 1.64
N GLN A 73 1.11 0.42 0.92
CA GLN A 73 1.98 1.41 0.28
C GLN A 73 2.88 2.16 1.28
N HIS A 74 2.43 2.37 2.52
CA HIS A 74 3.22 3.02 3.57
C HIS A 74 4.07 2.04 4.40
N ALA A 75 3.84 0.73 4.24
CA ALA A 75 4.58 -0.33 4.93
C ALA A 75 5.85 -0.77 4.19
N THR A 76 6.07 -0.31 2.95
CA THR A 76 7.20 -0.66 2.07
C THR A 76 8.43 0.21 2.26
#